data_AF-A0A522GG61-F1
#
_entry.id   AF-A0A522GG61-F1
#
_cell.length_a   1.000
_cell.length_b   1.000
_cell.length_c   1.000
_cell.angle_alpha   90.00
_cell.angle_beta   90.00
_cell.angle_gamma   90.00
#
_symmetry.space_group_name_H-M   'P 1'
#
loop_
_entity.id
_entity.type
_entity.pdbx_description
1 polymer ?
#
loop_
_entity_poly.entity_id
_entity_poly.type
_entity_poly.pdbx_seq_one_letter_code
_entity_poly.pdbx_strand_id
1 'polypeptide(L)' 'MSSEIINLRRARKTKQREARADAAAENRIRFGQSKAQRALTAEAEALATRRFEGHRRETDGD' A
#
# COMPACT_ATOMS: atom_id res chain seq x y z
N MET A 1 5.37 -13.21 -39.04
CA MET A 1 4.82 -12.46 -37.88
C MET A 1 3.42 -12.98 -37.60
N SER A 2 3.27 -13.90 -36.65
CA SER A 2 1.96 -14.46 -36.30
C SER A 2 1.26 -13.55 -35.30
N SER A 3 0.11 -13.02 -35.67
CA SER A 3 -0.79 -12.36 -34.72
C SER A 3 -1.38 -13.42 -33.79
N GLU A 4 -1.03 -13.35 -32.51
CA GLU A 4 -1.57 -14.26 -31.50
C GLU A 4 -3.04 -13.92 -31.22
N ILE A 5 -3.93 -14.85 -31.56
CA ILE A 5 -5.37 -14.67 -31.37
C ILE A 5 -5.69 -14.84 -29.88
N ILE A 6 -5.77 -13.73 -29.16
CA ILE A 6 -6.13 -13.73 -27.74
C ILE A 6 -7.64 -13.64 -27.52
N ASN A 7 -8.14 -14.41 -26.55
CA ASN A 7 -9.54 -14.32 -26.15
C ASN A 7 -9.74 -13.15 -25.17
N LEU A 8 -10.33 -12.05 -25.67
CA LEU A 8 -10.56 -10.82 -24.89
C LEU A 8 -11.50 -11.02 -23.69
N ARG A 9 -12.40 -12.01 -23.72
CA ARG A 9 -13.27 -12.32 -22.56
C ARG A 9 -12.44 -12.92 -21.42
N ARG A 10 -11.53 -13.85 -21.73
CA ARG A 10 -10.60 -14.42 -20.75
C ARG A 10 -9.66 -13.35 -20.19
N ALA A 11 -9.05 -12.53 -21.05
CA ALA A 11 -8.19 -11.43 -20.64
C ALA A 11 -8.89 -10.46 -19.67
N ARG A 12 -10.12 -10.04 -19.99
CA ARG A 12 -10.93 -9.18 -19.10
C ARG A 12 -11.22 -9.85 -17.75
N LYS A 13 -11.56 -11.14 -17.75
CA LYS A 13 -11.81 -11.90 -16.52
C LYS A 13 -10.56 -12.01 -15.64
N THR A 14 -9.40 -12.23 -16.24
CA THR A 14 -8.12 -12.26 -15.52
C THR A 14 -7.83 -10.91 -14.88
N LYS A 15 -7.92 -9.82 -15.64
CA LYS A 15 -7.72 -8.46 -15.12
C LYS A 15 -8.67 -8.12 -13.95
N GLN A 16 -9.93 -8.53 -14.03
CA GLN A 16 -10.89 -8.33 -12.94
C GLN A 16 -10.56 -9.13 -11.68
N ARG A 17 -9.99 -10.34 -11.84
CA ARG A 17 -9.56 -11.17 -10.69
C ARG A 17 -8.33 -10.57 -10.03
N GLU A 18 -7.37 -10.10 -10.81
CA GLU A 18 -6.17 -9.41 -10.32
C GLU A 18 -6.56 -8.16 -9.52
N ALA A 19 -7.40 -7.28 -10.09
CA ALA A 19 -7.86 -6.09 -9.39
C ALA A 19 -8.57 -6.40 -8.05
N ARG A 20 -9.34 -7.50 -8.00
CA ARG A 20 -9.98 -7.95 -6.74
C ARG A 20 -8.97 -8.51 -5.75
N ALA A 21 -7.93 -9.20 -6.22
CA ALA A 21 -6.88 -9.74 -5.37
C ALA A 21 -6.05 -8.61 -4.75
N ASP A 22 -5.74 -7.56 -5.52
CA ASP A 22 -5.03 -6.37 -5.05
C ASP A 22 -5.84 -5.63 -3.98
N ALA A 23 -7.13 -5.36 -4.26
CA ALA A 23 -8.03 -4.75 -3.29
C ALA A 23 -8.16 -5.60 -2.01
N ALA A 24 -8.22 -6.93 -2.13
CA ALA A 24 -8.25 -7.82 -0.97
C ALA A 24 -6.94 -7.78 -0.17
N ALA A 25 -5.78 -7.72 -0.83
CA ALA A 25 -4.49 -7.57 -0.16
C ALA A 25 -4.41 -6.26 0.62
N GLU A 26 -4.86 -5.16 0.01
CA GLU A 26 -4.93 -3.85 0.63
C GLU A 26 -5.86 -3.84 1.85
N ASN A 27 -7.03 -4.47 1.72
CA ASN A 27 -7.99 -4.59 2.82
C ASN A 27 -7.48 -5.49 3.95
N ARG A 28 -6.72 -6.55 3.67
CA ARG A 28 -6.07 -7.35 4.72
C ARG A 28 -5.08 -6.52 5.54
N ILE A 29 -4.34 -5.62 4.89
CA ILE A 29 -3.41 -4.72 5.59
C ILE A 29 -4.19 -3.68 6.40
N ARG A 30 -5.19 -3.03 5.81
CA ARG A 30 -5.96 -1.97 6.48
C ARG A 30 -6.85 -2.47 7.61
N PHE A 31 -7.54 -3.58 7.38
CA PHE A 31 -8.64 -4.07 8.23
C PHE A 31 -8.36 -5.42 8.89
N GLY A 32 -7.37 -6.18 8.42
CA GLY A 32 -7.00 -7.47 9.02
C GLY A 32 -6.05 -7.37 10.21
N GLN A 33 -5.55 -6.17 10.52
CA GLN A 33 -4.70 -5.94 11.68
C GLN A 33 -5.52 -5.85 12.97
N SER A 34 -5.05 -6.49 14.04
CA SER A 34 -5.64 -6.35 15.37
C SER A 34 -5.49 -4.91 15.89
N LYS A 35 -6.33 -4.51 16.85
CA LYS A 35 -6.23 -3.19 17.49
C LYS A 35 -4.84 -2.97 18.11
N ALA A 36 -4.27 -4.01 18.73
CA ALA A 36 -2.94 -3.95 19.33
C ALA A 36 -1.84 -3.71 18.28
N GLN A 37 -1.91 -4.39 17.14
CA GLN A 37 -0.94 -4.22 16.06
C GLN A 37 -0.98 -2.80 15.49
N ARG A 38 -2.18 -2.26 15.24
CA ARG A 38 -2.37 -0.89 14.75
C ARG A 38 -1.86 0.17 15.73
N ALA A 39 -2.04 -0.04 17.03
CA ALA A 39 -1.54 0.86 18.06
C ALA A 39 0.00 0.88 18.07
N LEU A 40 0.62 -0.30 18.04
CA LEU A 40 2.08 -0.43 18.00
C LEU A 40 2.69 0.22 16.76
N THR A 41 2.09 0.05 15.58
CA THR A 41 2.57 0.71 14.35
C THR A 41 2.42 2.22 14.43
N ALA A 42 1.29 2.72 14.94
CA ALA A 42 1.05 4.16 15.09
C ALA A 42 2.02 4.80 16.10
N GLU A 43 2.34 4.12 17.20
CA GLU A 43 3.34 4.60 18.18
C GLU A 43 4.75 4.61 17.57
N ALA A 44 5.11 3.58 16.81
CA ALA A 44 6.39 3.51 16.12
C ALA A 44 6.53 4.64 15.08
N GLU A 45 5.49 4.90 14.30
CA GLU A 45 5.43 6.02 13.35
C GLU A 45 5.53 7.37 14.08
N ALA A 46 4.79 7.57 15.17
CA ALA A 46 4.85 8.80 15.95
C ALA A 46 6.25 9.04 16.54
N LEU A 47 6.93 8.00 17.03
CA LEU A 47 8.30 8.10 17.51
C LEU A 47 9.27 8.43 16.37
N ALA A 48 9.10 7.80 15.21
CA ALA A 48 9.92 8.07 14.03
C ALA A 48 9.76 9.53 13.57
N THR A 49 8.52 10.02 13.47
CA THR A 49 8.23 11.42 13.13
C THR A 49 8.84 12.38 14.14
N ARG A 50 8.65 12.14 15.45
CA ARG A 50 9.26 12.99 16.49
C ARG A 50 10.78 13.03 16.40
N ARG A 51 11.43 11.89 16.13
CA ARG A 51 12.88 11.83 15.91
C ARG A 51 13.28 12.60 14.66
N PHE A 52 12.58 12.39 13.55
CA PHE A 52 12.85 13.08 12.29
C PHE A 52 12.72 14.60 12.44
N GLU A 53 11.60 15.06 13.02
CA GLU A 53 11.35 16.47 13.32
C GLU A 53 12.36 17.05 14.31
N GLY A 54 12.73 16.32 15.36
CA GLY A 54 13.75 16.75 16.31
C GLY A 54 15.17 16.82 15.72
N HIS A 55 15.41 16.12 14.61
CA HIS A 55 16.66 16.19 13.84
C HIS A 55 16.58 17.12 12.63
N ARG A 56 15.41 17.70 12.35
CA ARG A 56 15.22 18.66 11.27
C ARG A 56 15.96 19.94 11.66
N ARG A 57 17.00 20.27 10.89
CA ARG A 57 17.59 21.61 10.91
C ARG A 57 16.66 22.50 10.11
N GLU A 58 16.13 23.54 10.72
CA GLU A 58 15.46 24.60 9.98
C GLU A 58 16.53 25.23 9.09
N THR A 59 16.41 25.01 7.77
CA THR A 59 17.17 25.80 6.81
C THR A 59 16.53 27.19 6.82
N ASP A 60 17.01 28.05 7.71
CA ASP A 60 16.83 29.49 7.60
C ASP A 60 17.51 29.93 6.29
N GLY A 61 16.74 30.05 5.21
CA GLY A 61 17.22 30.63 3.96
C GLY A 61 16.58 30.04 2.69
N ASP A 62 15.36 30.47 2.40
CA ASP A 62 14.91 30.86 1.06
C ASP A 62 14.07 32.14 1.20
#